data_AF-A0A1W1E330-F1
#
_entry.id   AF-A0A1W1E330-F1
#
_cell.length_a   1.000
_cell.length_b   1.000
_cell.length_c   1.000
_cell.angle_alpha   90.00
_cell.angle_beta   90.00
_cell.angle_gamma   90.00
#
_symmetry.space_group_name_H-M   'P 1'
#
loop_
_entity.id
_entity.type
_entity.pdbx_description
1 polymer ?
#
loop_
_entity_poly.entity_id
_entity_poly.type
_entity_poly.pdbx_seq_one_letter_code
_entity_poly.pdbx_strand_id
1 'polypeptide(L)'
;MIKFYSLLLLLFINTNSLSHTTTNEIFLIGDTPITIEIIQSDKSGALFFHPHEDEKTAYEQTKKIIHQYGGKLVSIKQHGKRLLEITHQGNLYRVDPNRIFSKQGIKDSLTKYGKFNADVAKSVQDFADRVSSLVIAKLVIAVHNNYDKNYNISSYKNSDEVKCYYQNPKQGTGEFFYTTDERFFNFAKVAGYNVVLQSNKIKNDGSFSVYAALQGVQYVNLEVKRGDDSLEVEMLAFLSRYFANQYQDLPKHSWSALKTGDTIDLIAPSSATNPENVAQTIKALEKFGFKVSVQYARSQPTKLYYDNSDEYRTNAFIAAMNNPNSKAVWAIKGGAGATRLLPKLLKYPAPKIAKPLIGFSDITALHNFVNHQWRMPSLHAIVAGYNREVDRKIDSHINIEESLKTVVDILKSDHNKTLIYQDLTPINKLAMQVKNINSSLSGGNLTLVQSSLDTPFQANLENNILIIEDIGNSAHQLERILDNLRYSQLLNGVEAVILGEFIQTSADKKVVTDMINLVLQRFADGVNVPVFKGVFFGHSRLNHPMPLNTEAKIVKEGGSFSLKVKIK
;
A
#
# COMPACT_ATOMS: atom_id res chain seq x y z
N MET A 1 43.55 -5.01 -34.35
CA MET A 1 43.76 -3.69 -33.73
C MET A 1 42.40 -3.14 -33.32
N ILE A 2 42.04 -3.32 -32.05
CA ILE A 2 40.76 -2.88 -31.47
C ILE A 2 40.96 -1.46 -30.96
N LYS A 3 40.24 -0.48 -31.51
CA LYS A 3 40.25 0.91 -31.03
C LYS A 3 39.09 1.08 -30.04
N PHE A 4 39.44 1.22 -28.76
CA PHE A 4 38.54 1.71 -27.72
C PHE A 4 38.30 3.20 -27.94
N TYR A 5 37.03 3.62 -28.04
CA TYR A 5 36.65 5.03 -27.95
C TYR A 5 36.35 5.36 -26.48
N SER A 6 37.06 6.34 -25.97
CA SER A 6 36.98 6.89 -24.60
C SER A 6 35.67 7.67 -24.40
N LEU A 7 34.91 7.27 -23.37
CA LEU A 7 33.68 7.92 -22.91
C LEU A 7 34.03 9.18 -22.08
N LEU A 8 33.58 10.36 -22.50
CA LEU A 8 33.78 11.61 -21.76
C LEU A 8 32.63 11.79 -20.75
N LEU A 9 32.92 11.66 -19.46
CA LEU A 9 31.95 11.85 -18.37
C LEU A 9 32.07 13.29 -17.84
N LEU A 10 31.06 14.13 -18.11
CA LEU A 10 30.97 15.50 -17.57
C LEU A 10 30.03 15.48 -16.35
N LEU A 11 30.59 15.60 -15.15
CA LEU A 11 29.86 15.74 -13.88
C LEU A 11 29.76 17.22 -13.50
N PHE A 12 28.55 17.78 -13.49
CA PHE A 12 28.26 19.05 -12.81
C PHE A 12 27.61 18.73 -11.46
N ILE A 13 28.27 19.12 -10.37
CA ILE A 13 27.73 19.00 -9.01
C ILE A 13 27.13 20.36 -8.64
N ASN A 14 25.81 20.41 -8.45
CA ASN A 14 25.10 21.60 -7.98
C ASN A 14 24.47 21.27 -6.61
N THR A 15 24.96 21.89 -5.54
CA THR A 15 24.59 21.57 -4.15
C THR A 15 23.42 22.44 -3.69
N ASN A 16 22.19 21.96 -3.91
CA ASN A 16 20.99 22.16 -3.07
C ASN A 16 19.72 21.78 -3.86
N SER A 17 19.54 20.47 -4.08
CA SER A 17 18.28 19.79 -4.43
C SER A 17 18.62 18.29 -4.53
N LEU A 18 17.65 17.39 -4.39
CA LEU A 18 17.86 15.95 -4.60
C LEU A 18 18.70 15.71 -5.87
N SER A 19 19.82 15.00 -5.75
CA SER A 19 20.75 14.86 -6.86
C SER A 19 20.23 13.80 -7.83
N HIS A 20 19.85 14.23 -9.03
CA HIS A 20 19.59 13.33 -10.14
C HIS A 20 20.78 13.35 -11.09
N THR A 21 21.09 12.20 -11.67
CA THR A 21 22.08 12.09 -12.74
C THR A 21 21.33 11.91 -14.07
N THR A 22 21.76 12.66 -15.08
CA THR A 22 21.30 12.47 -16.46
C THR A 22 22.46 11.93 -17.26
N THR A 23 22.28 10.74 -17.85
CA THR A 23 23.26 10.10 -18.73
C THR A 23 22.65 9.93 -20.11
N ASN A 24 23.41 10.25 -21.16
CA ASN A 24 22.99 10.06 -22.54
C ASN A 24 23.85 8.97 -23.20
N GLU A 25 23.20 7.91 -23.67
CA GLU A 25 23.83 6.90 -24.51
C GLU A 25 23.46 7.16 -25.96
N ILE A 26 24.45 7.35 -26.82
CA ILE A 26 24.24 7.52 -28.26
C ILE A 26 24.37 6.16 -28.93
N PHE A 27 23.35 5.75 -29.65
CA PHE A 27 23.30 4.51 -30.41
C PHE A 27 23.11 4.83 -31.90
N LEU A 28 23.89 4.21 -32.77
CA LEU A 28 23.74 4.38 -34.22
C LEU A 28 22.77 3.32 -34.76
N ILE A 29 21.71 3.75 -35.43
CA ILE A 29 20.86 2.88 -36.25
C ILE A 29 21.09 3.27 -37.70
N GLY A 30 21.66 2.37 -38.51
CA GLY A 30 22.19 2.76 -39.82
C GLY A 30 23.24 3.86 -39.66
N ASP A 31 23.01 5.01 -40.31
CA ASP A 31 23.90 6.18 -40.25
C ASP A 31 23.38 7.24 -39.25
N THR A 32 22.32 6.94 -38.50
CA THR A 32 21.59 7.93 -37.70
C THR A 32 21.82 7.76 -36.20
N PRO A 33 22.31 8.80 -35.49
CA PRO A 33 22.43 8.76 -34.04
C PRO A 33 21.06 8.91 -33.37
N ILE A 34 20.78 8.03 -32.42
CA ILE A 34 19.61 8.06 -31.55
C ILE A 34 20.11 8.11 -30.12
N THR A 35 19.52 8.97 -29.29
CA THR A 35 19.93 9.11 -27.90
C THR A 35 18.97 8.35 -26.99
N ILE A 36 19.51 7.53 -26.09
CA ILE A 36 18.81 6.99 -24.94
C ILE A 36 19.20 7.87 -23.74
N GLU A 37 18.28 8.70 -23.29
CA GLU A 37 18.46 9.52 -22.10
C GLU A 37 18.01 8.72 -20.86
N ILE A 38 18.86 8.72 -19.83
CA ILE A 38 18.62 8.04 -18.56
C ILE A 38 18.68 9.08 -17.46
N ILE A 39 17.55 9.33 -16.80
CA ILE A 39 17.47 10.16 -15.60
C ILE A 39 17.32 9.24 -14.40
N GLN A 40 18.25 9.32 -13.45
CA GLN A 40 18.28 8.46 -12.27
C GLN A 40 18.32 9.31 -11.00
N SER A 41 17.38 9.07 -10.09
CA SER A 41 17.45 9.55 -8.71
C SER A 41 18.38 8.68 -7.89
N ASP A 42 19.07 9.31 -6.95
CA ASP A 42 19.70 8.68 -5.77
C ASP A 42 18.71 7.82 -4.95
N LYS A 43 17.45 8.25 -4.86
CA LYS A 43 16.37 7.49 -4.22
C LYS A 43 15.85 6.39 -5.15
N SER A 44 15.77 5.16 -4.63
CA SER A 44 15.08 4.06 -5.31
C SER A 44 13.64 4.47 -5.65
N GLY A 45 13.15 4.07 -6.82
CA GLY A 45 11.81 4.40 -7.29
C GLY A 45 11.37 3.48 -8.40
N ALA A 46 10.21 3.77 -8.96
CA ALA A 46 9.74 3.06 -10.14
C ALA A 46 10.64 3.32 -11.35
N LEU A 47 10.66 2.36 -12.26
CA LEU A 47 11.26 2.51 -13.58
C LEU A 47 10.18 3.02 -14.54
N PHE A 48 10.46 4.15 -15.18
CA PHE A 48 9.63 4.75 -16.20
C PHE A 48 10.25 4.58 -17.58
N PHE A 49 9.42 4.27 -18.57
CA PHE A 49 9.81 4.18 -19.97
C PHE A 49 9.00 5.17 -20.82
N HIS A 50 9.72 6.01 -21.56
CA HIS A 50 9.13 7.03 -22.43
C HIS A 50 9.64 6.83 -23.87
N PRO A 51 8.90 6.07 -24.70
CA PRO A 51 9.37 5.69 -26.04
C PRO A 51 9.26 6.79 -27.10
N HIS A 52 8.32 7.74 -26.99
CA HIS A 52 8.10 8.75 -28.03
C HIS A 52 8.50 10.15 -27.57
N GLU A 53 9.44 10.81 -28.25
CA GLU A 53 9.94 12.11 -27.78
C GLU A 53 8.91 13.25 -27.88
N ASP A 54 7.92 13.14 -28.77
CA ASP A 54 6.89 14.16 -28.95
C ASP A 54 5.92 14.27 -27.77
N GLU A 55 5.86 13.25 -26.90
CA GLU A 55 5.02 13.16 -25.69
C GLU A 55 5.58 14.02 -24.51
N LYS A 56 6.06 15.23 -24.80
CA LYS A 56 6.79 16.13 -23.89
C LYS A 56 6.14 16.35 -22.53
N THR A 57 4.80 16.43 -22.46
CA THR A 57 4.10 16.62 -21.18
C THR A 57 4.34 15.43 -20.24
N ALA A 58 4.22 14.19 -20.74
CA ALA A 58 4.43 12.97 -19.96
C ALA A 58 5.87 12.87 -19.46
N TYR A 59 6.83 13.23 -20.32
CA TYR A 59 8.23 13.33 -19.95
C TYR A 59 8.46 14.32 -18.78
N GLU A 60 7.93 15.54 -18.85
CA GLU A 60 8.13 16.54 -17.80
C GLU A 60 7.39 16.19 -16.50
N GLN A 61 6.17 15.64 -16.55
CA GLN A 61 5.47 15.19 -15.35
C GLN A 61 6.20 14.00 -14.70
N THR A 62 6.71 13.07 -15.51
CA THR A 62 7.50 11.94 -15.00
C THR A 62 8.77 12.40 -14.29
N LYS A 63 9.46 13.41 -14.81
CA LYS A 63 10.61 14.02 -14.13
C LYS A 63 10.22 14.58 -12.76
N LYS A 64 9.11 15.32 -12.65
CA LYS A 64 8.62 15.82 -11.35
C LYS A 64 8.31 14.68 -10.38
N ILE A 65 7.75 13.60 -10.87
CA ILE A 65 7.44 12.40 -10.07
C ILE A 65 8.73 11.73 -9.58
N ILE A 66 9.75 11.60 -10.42
CA ILE A 66 11.07 11.08 -10.02
C ILE A 66 11.72 11.98 -8.98
N HIS A 67 11.62 13.30 -9.11
CA HIS A 67 12.09 14.23 -8.07
C HIS A 67 11.39 14.01 -6.72
N GLN A 68 10.10 13.70 -6.72
CA GLN A 68 9.34 13.53 -5.48
C GLN A 68 9.45 12.12 -4.87
N TYR A 69 9.39 11.09 -5.70
CA TYR A 69 9.26 9.70 -5.27
C TYR A 69 10.53 8.86 -5.50
N GLY A 70 11.52 9.38 -6.21
CA GLY A 70 12.70 8.64 -6.66
C GLY A 70 12.42 7.87 -7.95
N GLY A 71 13.44 7.16 -8.45
CA GLY A 71 13.31 6.25 -9.59
C GLY A 71 14.21 6.55 -10.77
N LYS A 72 13.89 5.90 -11.89
CA LYS A 72 14.65 5.93 -13.14
C LYS A 72 13.70 6.21 -14.30
N LEU A 73 14.06 7.14 -15.18
CA LEU A 73 13.40 7.33 -16.48
C LEU A 73 14.36 6.95 -17.58
N VAL A 74 13.92 6.09 -18.48
CA VAL A 74 14.58 5.80 -19.75
C VAL A 74 13.75 6.40 -20.88
N SER A 75 14.34 7.31 -21.63
CA SER A 75 13.66 8.06 -22.68
C SER A 75 14.41 7.94 -24.01
N ILE A 76 13.69 7.66 -25.08
CA ILE A 76 14.26 7.67 -26.44
C ILE A 76 14.12 9.09 -27.01
N LYS A 77 15.22 9.65 -27.52
CA LYS A 77 15.31 11.02 -28.06
C LYS A 77 15.85 11.01 -29.49
N GLN A 78 15.07 11.59 -30.40
CA GLN A 78 15.43 11.92 -31.77
C GLN A 78 14.58 13.10 -32.33
N HIS A 79 15.13 14.32 -32.24
CA HIS A 79 14.61 15.54 -32.88
C HIS A 79 13.14 15.91 -32.60
N GLY A 80 12.55 15.42 -31.50
CA GLY A 80 11.18 15.74 -31.07
C GLY A 80 10.10 15.09 -31.93
N LYS A 81 10.39 13.98 -32.61
CA LYS A 81 9.46 13.24 -33.47
C LYS A 81 8.85 12.03 -32.76
N ARG A 82 7.68 11.59 -33.24
CA ARG A 82 7.03 10.35 -32.80
C ARG A 82 7.74 9.11 -33.30
N LEU A 83 8.03 9.08 -34.60
CA LEU A 83 8.70 7.97 -35.28
C LEU A 83 10.19 8.24 -35.28
N LEU A 84 10.97 7.17 -35.17
CA LEU A 84 12.41 7.23 -35.41
C LEU A 84 12.65 7.30 -36.91
N GLU A 85 13.27 8.38 -37.37
CA GLU A 85 13.69 8.63 -38.74
C GLU A 85 15.14 8.18 -38.92
N ILE A 86 15.38 7.16 -39.74
CA ILE A 86 16.67 6.49 -39.88
C ILE A 86 17.16 6.67 -41.31
N THR A 87 18.28 7.36 -41.49
CA THR A 87 19.03 7.39 -42.74
C THR A 87 19.97 6.18 -42.80
N HIS A 88 19.93 5.44 -43.90
CA HIS A 88 20.88 4.40 -44.21
C HIS A 88 21.15 4.36 -45.72
N GLN A 89 22.41 4.51 -46.12
CA GLN A 89 22.84 4.51 -47.53
C GLN A 89 22.04 5.52 -48.39
N GLY A 90 21.82 6.72 -47.84
CA GLY A 90 21.07 7.80 -48.51
C GLY A 90 19.54 7.62 -48.58
N ASN A 91 19.01 6.52 -48.04
CA ASN A 91 17.56 6.28 -47.98
C ASN A 91 17.02 6.55 -46.57
N LEU A 92 15.80 7.08 -46.51
CA LEU A 92 15.10 7.36 -45.25
C LEU A 92 14.11 6.23 -44.91
N TYR A 93 14.25 5.71 -43.70
CA TYR A 93 13.39 4.69 -43.08
C TYR A 93 12.71 5.28 -41.84
N ARG A 94 11.55 4.74 -41.47
CA ARG A 94 10.83 5.16 -40.28
C ARG A 94 10.35 3.97 -39.49
N VAL A 95 10.52 4.01 -38.18
CA VAL A 95 10.05 2.97 -37.28
C VAL A 95 9.42 3.57 -36.03
N ASP A 96 8.32 2.97 -35.57
CA ASP A 96 7.71 3.33 -34.30
C ASP A 96 8.52 2.71 -33.15
N PRO A 97 9.08 3.51 -32.22
CA PRO A 97 9.91 3.00 -31.12
C PRO A 97 9.14 2.09 -30.15
N ASN A 98 7.81 2.11 -30.14
CA ASN A 98 6.98 1.15 -29.42
C ASN A 98 6.52 -0.02 -30.30
N ARG A 99 7.24 -0.34 -31.39
CA ARG A 99 6.99 -1.51 -32.25
C ARG A 99 8.24 -2.35 -32.49
N ILE A 100 9.34 -2.05 -31.82
CA ILE A 100 10.67 -2.64 -32.09
C ILE A 100 10.98 -3.89 -31.26
N PHE A 101 10.10 -4.30 -30.34
CA PHE A 101 10.40 -5.38 -29.38
C PHE A 101 10.11 -6.79 -29.92
N SER A 102 9.93 -6.92 -31.24
CA SER A 102 9.94 -8.21 -31.93
C SER A 102 10.36 -8.05 -33.40
N LYS A 103 10.96 -9.10 -33.97
CA LYS A 103 11.34 -9.13 -35.39
C LYS A 103 10.17 -8.81 -36.33
N GLN A 104 8.98 -9.34 -36.01
CA GLN A 104 7.78 -9.12 -36.81
C GLN A 104 7.29 -7.68 -36.67
N GLY A 105 7.28 -7.11 -35.45
CA GLY A 105 6.91 -5.71 -35.23
C GLY A 105 7.85 -4.73 -35.93
N ILE A 106 9.16 -4.98 -35.91
CA ILE A 106 10.15 -4.18 -36.66
C ILE A 106 9.83 -4.21 -38.16
N LYS A 107 9.62 -5.42 -38.71
CA LYS A 107 9.29 -5.61 -40.12
C LYS A 107 8.00 -4.88 -40.50
N ASP A 108 6.95 -5.03 -39.69
CA ASP A 108 5.64 -4.44 -39.96
C ASP A 108 5.70 -2.91 -39.86
N SER A 109 6.41 -2.38 -38.88
CA SER A 109 6.57 -0.94 -38.68
C SER A 109 7.38 -0.28 -39.81
N LEU A 110 8.53 -0.85 -40.18
CA LEU A 110 9.32 -0.36 -41.32
C LEU A 110 8.54 -0.41 -42.64
N THR A 111 7.73 -1.46 -42.84
CA THR A 111 6.89 -1.61 -44.04
C THR A 111 5.74 -0.61 -44.05
N LYS A 112 5.13 -0.33 -42.89
CA LYS A 112 4.03 0.61 -42.76
C LYS A 112 4.44 2.06 -43.08
N TYR A 113 5.67 2.44 -42.71
CA TYR A 113 6.15 3.82 -42.85
C TYR A 113 7.24 3.99 -43.93
N GLY A 114 7.48 2.98 -44.76
CA GLY A 114 8.51 3.00 -45.78
C GLY A 114 8.69 1.65 -46.48
N LYS A 115 9.95 1.28 -46.73
CA LYS A 115 10.33 -0.02 -47.31
C LYS A 115 11.13 -0.82 -46.28
N PHE A 116 10.92 -2.13 -46.26
CA PHE A 116 11.74 -3.04 -45.46
C PHE A 116 13.19 -3.07 -45.99
N ASN A 117 14.14 -2.97 -45.08
CA ASN A 117 15.56 -3.20 -45.33
C ASN A 117 16.13 -4.06 -44.19
N ALA A 118 16.86 -5.12 -44.53
CA ALA A 118 17.33 -6.11 -43.56
C ALA A 118 18.41 -5.55 -42.60
N ASP A 119 19.32 -4.71 -43.10
CA ASP A 119 20.42 -4.12 -42.31
C ASP A 119 19.87 -3.09 -41.32
N VAL A 120 18.91 -2.28 -41.77
CA VAL A 120 18.17 -1.35 -40.90
C VAL A 120 17.39 -2.14 -39.85
N ALA A 121 16.67 -3.20 -40.25
CA ALA A 121 15.90 -4.01 -39.30
C ALA A 121 16.80 -4.66 -38.23
N LYS A 122 17.99 -5.13 -38.61
CA LYS A 122 18.98 -5.68 -37.68
C LYS A 122 19.50 -4.60 -36.71
N SER A 123 19.86 -3.42 -37.22
CA SER A 123 20.29 -2.29 -36.38
C SER A 123 19.20 -1.84 -35.40
N VAL A 124 17.93 -1.84 -35.85
CA VAL A 124 16.78 -1.55 -34.98
C VAL A 124 16.60 -2.62 -33.91
N GLN A 125 16.80 -3.90 -34.23
CA GLN A 125 16.76 -4.99 -33.23
C GLN A 125 17.86 -4.82 -32.18
N ASP A 126 19.08 -4.50 -32.58
CA ASP A 126 20.20 -4.29 -31.65
C ASP A 126 19.94 -3.10 -30.72
N PHE A 127 19.33 -2.03 -31.26
CA PHE A 127 18.84 -0.91 -30.46
C PHE A 127 17.73 -1.32 -29.48
N ALA A 128 16.75 -2.11 -29.93
CA ALA A 128 15.67 -2.61 -29.09
C ALA A 128 16.19 -3.48 -27.94
N ASP A 129 17.19 -4.32 -28.20
CA ASP A 129 17.85 -5.15 -27.20
C ASP A 129 18.57 -4.28 -26.15
N ARG A 130 19.24 -3.20 -26.59
CA ARG A 130 19.85 -2.24 -25.68
C ARG A 130 18.81 -1.52 -24.81
N VAL A 131 17.75 -0.99 -25.40
CA VAL A 131 16.66 -0.35 -24.64
C VAL A 131 16.08 -1.33 -23.63
N SER A 132 15.76 -2.56 -24.06
CA SER A 132 15.23 -3.62 -23.20
C SER A 132 16.13 -3.89 -22.00
N SER A 133 17.46 -3.97 -22.21
CA SER A 133 18.41 -4.15 -21.10
C SER A 133 18.38 -3.03 -20.05
N LEU A 134 17.93 -1.83 -20.42
CA LEU A 134 17.79 -0.68 -19.52
C LEU A 134 16.43 -0.60 -18.84
N VAL A 135 15.41 -1.27 -19.39
CA VAL A 135 14.02 -1.20 -18.95
C VAL A 135 13.44 -2.53 -18.43
N ILE A 136 14.26 -3.58 -18.27
CA ILE A 136 13.84 -4.80 -17.59
C ILE A 136 13.89 -4.56 -16.06
N ALA A 137 12.72 -4.61 -15.42
CA ALA A 137 12.55 -4.51 -13.97
C ALA A 137 11.37 -5.38 -13.52
N LYS A 138 11.11 -5.47 -12.20
CA LYS A 138 9.92 -6.16 -11.67
C LYS A 138 8.61 -5.51 -12.15
N LEU A 139 8.60 -4.18 -12.27
CA LEU A 139 7.50 -3.38 -12.79
C LEU A 139 8.05 -2.21 -13.63
N VAL A 140 7.51 -2.04 -14.82
CA VAL A 140 7.78 -0.91 -15.73
C VAL A 140 6.53 -0.05 -15.86
N ILE A 141 6.70 1.25 -15.68
CA ILE A 141 5.65 2.24 -15.94
C ILE A 141 5.94 2.90 -17.28
N ALA A 142 5.18 2.56 -18.31
CA ALA A 142 5.19 3.35 -19.53
C ALA A 142 4.30 4.58 -19.36
N VAL A 143 4.77 5.68 -19.93
CA VAL A 143 4.03 6.94 -19.94
C VAL A 143 3.79 7.33 -21.37
N HIS A 144 2.52 7.44 -21.72
CA HIS A 144 2.05 7.75 -23.06
C HIS A 144 1.05 8.90 -22.99
N ASN A 145 1.20 9.85 -23.92
CA ASN A 145 0.16 10.86 -24.14
C ASN A 145 -0.54 10.56 -25.45
N ASN A 146 -1.82 10.28 -25.35
CA ASN A 146 -2.61 9.96 -26.51
C ASN A 146 -3.05 11.24 -27.25
N TYR A 147 -2.75 11.31 -28.54
CA TYR A 147 -3.12 12.40 -29.44
C TYR A 147 -4.47 12.20 -30.12
N ASP A 148 -4.98 10.98 -30.15
CA ASP A 148 -6.29 10.67 -30.75
C ASP A 148 -7.39 10.93 -29.73
N LYS A 149 -8.16 12.00 -29.94
CA LYS A 149 -9.31 12.36 -29.10
C LYS A 149 -10.36 11.26 -28.99
N ASN A 150 -10.41 10.34 -29.95
CA ASN A 150 -11.35 9.23 -29.99
C ASN A 150 -10.83 7.98 -29.25
N TYR A 151 -9.53 7.88 -28.99
CA TYR A 151 -8.99 6.76 -28.22
C TYR A 151 -9.23 6.99 -26.73
N ASN A 152 -10.00 6.06 -26.16
CA ASN A 152 -10.52 6.13 -24.81
C ASN A 152 -10.78 4.70 -24.31
N ILE A 153 -11.07 4.52 -23.02
CA ILE A 153 -11.26 3.17 -22.46
C ILE A 153 -12.36 2.36 -23.18
N SER A 154 -13.39 3.03 -23.73
CA SER A 154 -14.48 2.36 -24.45
C SER A 154 -14.04 1.71 -25.75
N SER A 155 -12.90 2.13 -26.31
CA SER A 155 -12.29 1.51 -27.50
C SER A 155 -11.93 0.04 -27.26
N TYR A 156 -11.81 -0.38 -25.99
CA TYR A 156 -11.52 -1.76 -25.61
C TYR A 156 -12.74 -2.64 -25.37
N LYS A 157 -13.96 -2.11 -25.45
CA LYS A 157 -15.19 -2.80 -25.05
C LYS A 157 -15.45 -4.13 -25.80
N ASN A 158 -14.83 -4.31 -26.96
CA ASN A 158 -14.92 -5.53 -27.77
C ASN A 158 -13.57 -5.96 -28.36
N SER A 159 -12.45 -5.62 -27.72
CA SER A 159 -11.13 -5.96 -28.23
C SER A 159 -10.65 -7.31 -27.70
N ASP A 160 -10.23 -8.22 -28.59
CA ASP A 160 -9.59 -9.49 -28.22
C ASP A 160 -8.23 -9.30 -27.51
N GLU A 161 -7.68 -8.09 -27.59
CA GLU A 161 -6.43 -7.69 -26.92
C GLU A 161 -6.61 -7.48 -25.41
N VAL A 162 -7.84 -7.52 -24.90
CA VAL A 162 -8.18 -7.21 -23.51
C VAL A 162 -8.85 -8.39 -22.83
N LYS A 163 -8.33 -8.79 -21.67
CA LYS A 163 -8.95 -9.81 -20.81
C LYS A 163 -10.21 -9.26 -20.16
N CYS A 164 -10.11 -8.05 -19.60
CA CYS A 164 -11.23 -7.32 -19.02
C CYS A 164 -10.88 -5.84 -18.86
N TYR A 165 -11.91 -5.00 -18.67
CA TYR A 165 -11.73 -3.59 -18.34
C TYR A 165 -12.70 -3.16 -17.24
N TYR A 166 -12.37 -2.09 -16.55
CA TYR A 166 -13.23 -1.41 -15.60
C TYR A 166 -13.30 0.08 -15.95
N GLN A 167 -14.51 0.57 -16.19
CA GLN A 167 -14.77 1.99 -16.38
C GLN A 167 -15.51 2.52 -15.16
N ASN A 168 -14.90 3.49 -14.48
CA ASN A 168 -15.54 4.19 -13.36
C ASN A 168 -16.62 5.13 -13.92
N PRO A 169 -17.90 4.99 -13.53
CA PRO A 169 -18.97 5.85 -14.02
C PRO A 169 -18.83 7.33 -13.61
N LYS A 170 -17.94 7.63 -12.65
CA LYS A 170 -17.64 9.00 -12.19
C LYS A 170 -16.39 9.61 -12.82
N GLN A 171 -15.61 8.85 -13.60
CA GLN A 171 -14.42 9.34 -14.28
C GLN A 171 -14.73 9.54 -15.78
N GLY A 172 -14.12 10.56 -16.40
CA GLY A 172 -14.11 10.69 -17.86
C GLY A 172 -13.48 9.45 -18.53
N THR A 173 -13.74 9.21 -19.80
CA THR A 173 -13.26 8.00 -20.49
C THR A 173 -11.84 8.10 -21.06
N GLY A 174 -11.27 9.31 -21.07
CA GLY A 174 -10.01 9.61 -21.75
C GLY A 174 -8.79 9.07 -21.03
N GLU A 175 -8.84 9.05 -19.70
CA GLU A 175 -7.71 8.77 -18.83
C GLU A 175 -7.91 7.40 -18.20
N PHE A 176 -6.95 6.49 -18.40
CA PHE A 176 -7.03 5.13 -17.89
C PHE A 176 -5.65 4.49 -17.79
N PHE A 177 -5.56 3.45 -16.97
CA PHE A 177 -4.40 2.58 -16.96
C PHE A 177 -4.59 1.41 -17.92
N TYR A 178 -3.55 1.01 -18.63
CA TYR A 178 -3.48 -0.27 -19.34
C TYR A 178 -2.40 -1.12 -18.70
N THR A 179 -2.73 -2.31 -18.21
CA THR A 179 -1.82 -3.13 -17.40
C THR A 179 -1.76 -4.57 -17.85
N THR A 180 -0.63 -5.22 -17.64
CA THR A 180 -0.47 -6.68 -17.74
C THR A 180 -0.63 -7.37 -16.38
N ASP A 181 -0.63 -6.59 -15.29
CA ASP A 181 -0.70 -7.09 -13.92
C ASP A 181 -2.13 -7.03 -13.35
N GLU A 182 -2.66 -8.19 -12.97
CA GLU A 182 -4.01 -8.36 -12.42
C GLU A 182 -4.14 -7.79 -10.99
N ARG A 183 -3.07 -7.81 -10.20
CA ARG A 183 -3.09 -7.21 -8.85
C ARG A 183 -3.25 -5.70 -8.94
N PHE A 184 -2.49 -5.05 -9.83
CA PHE A 184 -2.60 -3.63 -10.11
C PHE A 184 -3.97 -3.29 -10.73
N PHE A 185 -4.49 -4.12 -11.65
CA PHE A 185 -5.85 -3.94 -12.18
C PHE A 185 -6.89 -3.82 -11.05
N ASN A 186 -6.88 -4.77 -10.11
CA ASN A 186 -7.80 -4.75 -8.98
C ASN A 186 -7.55 -3.57 -8.04
N PHE A 187 -6.29 -3.21 -7.81
CA PHE A 187 -5.89 -2.05 -7.00
C PHE A 187 -6.40 -0.72 -7.59
N ALA A 188 -6.18 -0.48 -8.89
CA ALA A 188 -6.64 0.71 -9.60
C ALA A 188 -8.18 0.77 -9.67
N LYS A 189 -8.84 -0.37 -9.94
CA LYS A 189 -10.30 -0.48 -9.95
C LYS A 189 -10.90 -0.08 -8.60
N VAL A 190 -10.36 -0.61 -7.50
CA VAL A 190 -10.86 -0.29 -6.15
C VAL A 190 -10.58 1.17 -5.79
N ALA A 191 -9.43 1.73 -6.17
CA ALA A 191 -9.17 3.16 -6.04
C ALA A 191 -10.14 4.03 -6.87
N GLY A 192 -10.85 3.44 -7.83
CA GLY A 192 -11.81 4.12 -8.69
C GLY A 192 -11.13 4.82 -9.86
N TYR A 193 -10.12 4.20 -10.46
CA TYR A 193 -9.57 4.58 -11.76
C TYR A 193 -10.08 3.66 -12.85
N ASN A 194 -10.28 4.21 -14.05
CA ASN A 194 -10.43 3.44 -15.26
C ASN A 194 -9.18 2.60 -15.50
N VAL A 195 -9.37 1.31 -15.79
CA VAL A 195 -8.24 0.39 -16.00
C VAL A 195 -8.60 -0.75 -16.95
N VAL A 196 -7.63 -1.15 -17.76
CA VAL A 196 -7.73 -2.22 -18.77
C VAL A 196 -6.67 -3.27 -18.45
N LEU A 197 -7.06 -4.55 -18.43
CA LEU A 197 -6.16 -5.68 -18.27
C LEU A 197 -5.91 -6.34 -19.64
N GLN A 198 -4.65 -6.37 -20.07
CA GLN A 198 -4.23 -7.01 -21.31
C GLN A 198 -4.61 -8.50 -21.33
N SER A 199 -5.01 -8.99 -22.51
CA SER A 199 -5.22 -10.41 -22.77
C SER A 199 -3.91 -11.14 -22.98
N ASN A 200 -3.79 -12.33 -22.39
CA ASN A 200 -2.65 -13.23 -22.64
C ASN A 200 -2.64 -13.82 -24.07
N LYS A 201 -3.70 -13.57 -24.88
CA LYS A 201 -3.86 -14.09 -26.25
C LYS A 201 -3.48 -13.10 -27.34
N ILE A 202 -2.88 -11.96 -26.98
CA ILE A 202 -2.56 -10.90 -27.93
C ILE A 202 -1.47 -11.34 -28.93
N LYS A 203 -1.62 -10.93 -30.18
CA LYS A 203 -0.60 -11.14 -31.22
C LYS A 203 0.64 -10.30 -30.88
N ASN A 204 1.83 -10.88 -31.03
CA ASN A 204 3.06 -10.12 -30.90
C ASN A 204 3.20 -9.11 -32.06
N ASP A 205 2.86 -7.87 -31.74
CA ASP A 205 2.84 -6.71 -32.61
C ASP A 205 4.07 -5.80 -32.43
N GLY A 206 5.06 -6.29 -31.67
CA GLY A 206 6.30 -5.59 -31.34
C GLY A 206 6.17 -4.51 -30.26
N SER A 207 5.00 -4.35 -29.64
CA SER A 207 4.82 -3.39 -28.54
C SER A 207 5.52 -3.80 -27.27
N PHE A 208 5.94 -2.80 -26.48
CA PHE A 208 6.63 -3.08 -25.23
C PHE A 208 5.73 -3.76 -24.20
N SER A 209 4.41 -3.52 -24.22
CA SER A 209 3.46 -4.19 -23.33
C SER A 209 3.42 -5.70 -23.58
N VAL A 210 3.38 -6.12 -24.85
CA VAL A 210 3.42 -7.53 -25.23
C VAL A 210 4.77 -8.15 -24.93
N TYR A 211 5.87 -7.43 -25.19
CA TYR A 211 7.20 -7.86 -24.80
C TYR A 211 7.30 -8.09 -23.29
N ALA A 212 6.84 -7.13 -22.48
CA ALA A 212 6.85 -7.23 -21.02
C ALA A 212 6.04 -8.44 -20.53
N ALA A 213 4.83 -8.65 -21.07
CA ALA A 213 4.02 -9.83 -20.76
C ALA A 213 4.75 -11.15 -21.09
N LEU A 214 5.41 -11.23 -22.25
CA LEU A 214 6.18 -12.41 -22.67
C LEU A 214 7.43 -12.65 -21.79
N GLN A 215 8.01 -11.59 -21.22
CA GLN A 215 9.13 -11.68 -20.29
C GLN A 215 8.71 -11.89 -18.83
N GLY A 216 7.40 -11.94 -18.53
CA GLY A 216 6.89 -11.98 -17.15
C GLY A 216 7.16 -10.70 -16.36
N VAL A 217 7.41 -9.59 -17.05
CA VAL A 217 7.61 -8.26 -16.47
C VAL A 217 6.24 -7.60 -16.29
N GLN A 218 5.97 -7.09 -15.09
CA GLN A 218 4.76 -6.31 -14.88
C GLN A 218 4.87 -4.99 -15.63
N TYR A 219 3.80 -4.62 -16.30
CA TYR A 219 3.74 -3.42 -17.10
C TYR A 219 2.46 -2.66 -16.80
N VAL A 220 2.61 -1.36 -16.57
CA VAL A 220 1.49 -0.43 -16.50
C VAL A 220 1.79 0.74 -17.41
N ASN A 221 0.86 1.02 -18.30
CA ASN A 221 0.83 2.21 -19.11
C ASN A 221 -0.20 3.19 -18.52
N LEU A 222 0.20 4.45 -18.43
CA LEU A 222 -0.72 5.55 -18.17
C LEU A 222 -1.08 6.22 -19.49
N GLU A 223 -2.36 6.17 -19.84
CA GLU A 223 -2.93 6.89 -20.99
C GLU A 223 -3.66 8.14 -20.49
N VAL A 224 -3.21 9.33 -20.90
CA VAL A 224 -3.87 10.60 -20.56
C VAL A 224 -4.12 11.43 -21.81
N LYS A 225 -5.24 12.16 -21.81
CA LYS A 225 -5.49 13.22 -22.79
C LYS A 225 -4.63 14.44 -22.48
N ARG A 226 -4.02 15.01 -23.53
CA ARG A 226 -3.25 16.26 -23.41
C ARG A 226 -4.08 17.39 -22.80
N GLY A 227 -3.57 18.01 -21.74
CA GLY A 227 -4.13 19.22 -21.13
C GLY A 227 -4.75 19.05 -19.74
N ASP A 228 -4.87 17.82 -19.22
CA ASP A 228 -5.20 17.57 -17.81
C ASP A 228 -3.96 17.15 -17.01
N ASP A 229 -3.04 18.11 -16.86
CA ASP A 229 -1.78 17.94 -16.13
C ASP A 229 -2.02 17.54 -14.66
N SER A 230 -3.20 17.83 -14.10
CA SER A 230 -3.51 17.59 -12.69
C SER A 230 -3.81 16.10 -12.42
N LEU A 231 -4.64 15.49 -13.27
CA LEU A 231 -5.00 14.08 -13.15
C LEU A 231 -3.83 13.17 -13.54
N GLU A 232 -3.03 13.54 -14.55
CA GLU A 232 -1.81 12.81 -14.91
C GLU A 232 -0.85 12.70 -13.73
N VAL A 233 -0.55 13.81 -13.07
CA VAL A 233 0.33 13.83 -11.89
C VAL A 233 -0.25 13.01 -10.75
N GLU A 234 -1.57 13.07 -10.52
CA GLU A 234 -2.24 12.24 -9.52
C GLU A 234 -2.06 10.74 -9.81
N MET A 235 -2.30 10.32 -11.05
CA MET A 235 -2.20 8.93 -11.50
C MET A 235 -0.75 8.43 -11.50
N LEU A 236 0.21 9.22 -11.93
CA LEU A 236 1.64 8.88 -11.84
C LEU A 236 2.10 8.76 -10.38
N ALA A 237 1.64 9.65 -9.52
CA ALA A 237 1.94 9.59 -8.10
C ALA A 237 1.32 8.34 -7.46
N PHE A 238 0.11 7.95 -7.87
CA PHE A 238 -0.55 6.71 -7.47
C PHE A 238 0.25 5.48 -7.87
N LEU A 239 0.73 5.41 -9.13
CA LEU A 239 1.59 4.32 -9.60
C LEU A 239 2.90 4.24 -8.83
N SER A 240 3.54 5.39 -8.58
CA SER A 240 4.81 5.46 -7.84
C SER A 240 4.66 4.93 -6.41
N ARG A 241 3.54 5.24 -5.76
CA ARG A 241 3.21 4.71 -4.42
C ARG A 241 2.91 3.22 -4.45
N TYR A 242 2.17 2.74 -5.45
CA TYR A 242 1.93 1.30 -5.64
C TYR A 242 3.27 0.56 -5.77
N PHE A 243 4.18 1.04 -6.64
CA PHE A 243 5.51 0.48 -6.79
C PHE A 243 6.27 0.46 -5.46
N ALA A 244 6.32 1.59 -4.75
CA ALA A 244 7.04 1.70 -3.49
C ALA A 244 6.53 0.71 -2.44
N ASN A 245 5.21 0.53 -2.33
CA ASN A 245 4.64 -0.41 -1.37
C ASN A 245 4.90 -1.88 -1.72
N GLN A 246 5.02 -2.23 -3.01
CA GLN A 246 5.26 -3.60 -3.46
C GLN A 246 6.74 -3.99 -3.51
N TYR A 247 7.63 -3.04 -3.82
CA TYR A 247 8.99 -3.34 -4.24
C TYR A 247 10.08 -2.60 -3.46
N GLN A 248 9.72 -1.69 -2.56
CA GLN A 248 10.68 -0.99 -1.73
C GLN A 248 10.52 -1.34 -0.25
N ASP A 249 11.65 -1.53 0.40
CA ASP A 249 11.74 -1.54 1.86
C ASP A 249 11.65 -0.10 2.35
N LEU A 250 10.42 0.42 2.41
CA LEU A 250 10.17 1.75 2.96
C LEU A 250 10.42 1.75 4.47
N PRO A 251 11.13 2.78 5.00
CA PRO A 251 11.40 2.86 6.42
C PRO A 251 10.10 2.95 7.20
N LYS A 252 10.03 2.23 8.32
CA LYS A 252 8.92 2.37 9.27
C LYS A 252 9.06 3.69 9.99
N HIS A 253 7.98 4.44 10.07
CA HIS A 253 7.96 5.68 10.83
C HIS A 253 7.63 5.43 12.30
N SER A 254 8.23 6.23 13.19
CA SER A 254 7.79 6.34 14.58
C SER A 254 7.25 7.74 14.89
N TRP A 255 6.46 7.85 15.96
CA TRP A 255 5.92 9.13 16.41
C TRP A 255 6.76 9.68 17.55
N SER A 256 7.04 10.98 17.55
CA SER A 256 7.74 11.61 18.68
C SER A 256 6.89 11.54 19.95
N ALA A 257 7.55 11.29 21.08
CA ALA A 257 6.92 11.30 22.40
C ALA A 257 6.08 12.58 22.62
N LEU A 258 4.81 12.40 23.00
CA LEU A 258 3.90 13.50 23.27
C LEU A 258 4.27 14.19 24.59
N LYS A 259 4.09 15.51 24.64
CA LYS A 259 4.36 16.38 25.77
C LYS A 259 3.07 17.02 26.30
N THR A 260 3.12 17.51 27.54
CA THR A 260 2.06 18.37 28.07
C THR A 260 1.86 19.57 27.15
N GLY A 261 0.61 19.87 26.81
CA GLY A 261 0.20 20.92 25.88
C GLY A 261 0.02 20.46 24.43
N ASP A 262 0.50 19.26 24.06
CA ASP A 262 0.29 18.70 22.73
C ASP A 262 -1.19 18.38 22.48
N THR A 263 -1.59 18.49 21.20
CA THR A 263 -2.98 18.25 20.78
C THR A 263 -3.18 16.82 20.30
N ILE A 264 -4.30 16.22 20.69
CA ILE A 264 -4.82 14.94 20.17
C ILE A 264 -6.10 15.25 19.38
N ASP A 265 -6.17 14.81 18.12
CA ASP A 265 -7.37 14.92 17.30
C ASP A 265 -8.25 13.67 17.49
N LEU A 266 -9.52 13.88 17.86
CA LEU A 266 -10.54 12.85 17.86
C LEU A 266 -11.21 12.75 16.50
N ILE A 267 -11.41 11.52 16.03
CA ILE A 267 -12.08 11.21 14.77
C ILE A 267 -13.17 10.14 14.95
N ALA A 268 -14.15 10.13 14.06
CA ALA A 268 -15.24 9.16 14.08
C ALA A 268 -15.30 8.34 12.79
N PRO A 269 -14.33 7.43 12.55
CA PRO A 269 -14.22 6.74 11.27
C PRO A 269 -15.20 5.58 11.09
N SER A 270 -15.95 5.20 12.13
CA SER A 270 -16.78 3.98 12.17
C SER A 270 -18.22 4.32 12.62
N SER A 271 -18.78 3.59 13.58
CA SER A 271 -20.13 3.79 14.11
C SER A 271 -20.26 5.03 14.98
N ALA A 272 -21.46 5.61 14.99
CA ALA A 272 -21.84 6.69 15.89
C ALA A 272 -21.76 6.26 17.36
N THR A 273 -21.48 7.21 18.25
CA THR A 273 -21.48 7.01 19.71
C THR A 273 -22.30 8.10 20.40
N ASN A 274 -22.73 7.84 21.64
CA ASN A 274 -23.34 8.88 22.47
C ASN A 274 -22.26 9.93 22.82
N PRO A 275 -22.47 11.23 22.51
CA PRO A 275 -21.50 12.29 22.81
C PRO A 275 -21.04 12.34 24.28
N GLU A 276 -21.91 11.96 25.23
CA GLU A 276 -21.57 11.92 26.67
C GLU A 276 -20.41 10.97 26.98
N ASN A 277 -20.29 9.88 26.21
CA ASN A 277 -19.22 8.90 26.39
C ASN A 277 -17.84 9.47 26.03
N VAL A 278 -17.79 10.46 25.14
CA VAL A 278 -16.54 11.12 24.71
C VAL A 278 -16.14 12.22 25.69
N ALA A 279 -17.11 12.91 26.29
CA ALA A 279 -16.86 14.04 27.19
C ALA A 279 -16.01 13.67 28.42
N GLN A 280 -16.19 12.47 28.99
CA GLN A 280 -15.39 12.01 30.12
C GLN A 280 -13.93 11.74 29.73
N THR A 281 -13.70 11.16 28.56
CA THR A 281 -12.35 10.92 28.03
C THR A 281 -11.64 12.22 27.69
N ILE A 282 -12.34 13.22 27.13
CA ILE A 282 -11.76 14.55 26.90
C ILE A 282 -11.22 15.11 28.22
N LYS A 283 -12.06 15.14 29.26
CA LYS A 283 -11.65 15.62 30.59
C LYS A 283 -10.47 14.83 31.16
N ALA A 284 -10.44 13.51 30.99
CA ALA A 284 -9.34 12.68 31.45
C ALA A 284 -8.02 12.99 30.70
N LEU A 285 -8.06 13.12 29.38
CA LEU A 285 -6.90 13.48 28.56
C LEU A 285 -6.39 14.90 28.87
N GLU A 286 -7.29 15.84 29.14
CA GLU A 286 -6.95 17.20 29.60
C GLU A 286 -6.26 17.19 30.96
N LYS A 287 -6.70 16.35 31.91
CA LYS A 287 -6.00 16.13 33.19
C LYS A 287 -4.61 15.52 33.01
N PHE A 288 -4.44 14.65 32.02
CA PHE A 288 -3.11 14.17 31.61
C PHE A 288 -2.26 15.24 30.91
N GLY A 289 -2.79 16.45 30.71
CA GLY A 289 -2.09 17.62 30.20
C GLY A 289 -2.15 17.77 28.69
N PHE A 290 -3.02 17.05 27.98
CA PHE A 290 -3.18 17.22 26.53
C PHE A 290 -4.27 18.23 26.19
N LYS A 291 -4.20 18.81 24.99
CA LYS A 291 -5.34 19.49 24.37
C LYS A 291 -6.10 18.47 23.53
N VAL A 292 -7.43 18.47 23.58
CA VAL A 292 -8.24 17.55 22.78
C VAL A 292 -9.06 18.34 21.75
N SER A 293 -8.92 17.96 20.49
CA SER A 293 -9.64 18.57 19.36
C SER A 293 -10.70 17.60 18.85
N VAL A 294 -11.95 18.06 18.75
CA VAL A 294 -13.10 17.29 18.23
C VAL A 294 -13.57 17.79 16.87
N GLN A 295 -12.78 18.65 16.21
CA GLN A 295 -13.21 19.31 14.96
C GLN A 295 -13.49 18.33 13.81
N TYR A 296 -12.89 17.14 13.87
CA TYR A 296 -13.03 16.04 12.89
C TYR A 296 -14.03 14.95 13.33
N ALA A 297 -14.70 15.13 14.47
CA ALA A 297 -15.67 14.19 15.04
C ALA A 297 -17.07 14.81 15.11
N ARG A 298 -17.55 15.42 14.00
CA ARG A 298 -18.90 16.01 13.94
C ARG A 298 -19.92 14.95 13.54
N SER A 299 -20.48 14.30 14.56
CA SER A 299 -21.46 13.22 14.39
C SER A 299 -22.73 13.69 13.66
N GLN A 300 -23.09 12.99 12.59
CA GLN A 300 -24.38 13.06 11.88
C GLN A 300 -24.79 11.64 11.48
N PRO A 301 -25.34 10.85 12.42
CA PRO A 301 -25.48 9.42 12.23
C PRO A 301 -26.36 9.06 11.03
N THR A 302 -25.90 8.11 10.24
CA THR A 302 -26.66 7.58 9.10
C THR A 302 -27.72 6.58 9.56
N LYS A 303 -28.62 6.18 8.65
CA LYS A 303 -29.62 5.11 8.93
C LYS A 303 -28.99 3.75 9.26
N LEU A 304 -27.73 3.52 8.87
CA LEU A 304 -26.95 2.32 9.20
C LEU A 304 -26.05 2.53 10.43
N TYR A 305 -26.28 3.59 11.20
CA TYR A 305 -25.55 3.93 12.42
C TYR A 305 -24.05 4.22 12.25
N TYR A 306 -23.55 4.40 11.02
CA TYR A 306 -22.26 5.05 10.80
C TYR A 306 -22.30 6.49 11.33
N ASP A 307 -21.19 6.97 11.91
CA ASP A 307 -21.14 8.31 12.54
C ASP A 307 -21.46 9.44 11.57
N ASN A 308 -21.02 9.29 10.32
CA ASN A 308 -21.29 10.24 9.24
C ASN A 308 -21.18 9.54 7.87
N SER A 309 -21.39 10.27 6.79
CA SER A 309 -21.13 9.80 5.42
C SER A 309 -19.70 9.28 5.23
N ASP A 310 -19.51 8.34 4.29
CA ASP A 310 -18.17 7.83 3.95
C ASP A 310 -17.23 8.96 3.53
N GLU A 311 -17.75 9.95 2.79
CA GLU A 311 -16.98 11.11 2.33
C GLU A 311 -16.50 11.97 3.49
N TYR A 312 -17.40 12.35 4.41
CA TYR A 312 -17.02 13.12 5.58
C TYR A 312 -16.01 12.37 6.44
N ARG A 313 -16.27 11.10 6.78
CA ARG A 313 -15.37 10.29 7.62
C ARG A 313 -13.99 10.12 6.98
N THR A 314 -13.93 9.92 5.67
CA THR A 314 -12.65 9.82 4.94
C THR A 314 -11.89 11.15 4.96
N ASN A 315 -12.56 12.26 4.64
CA ASN A 315 -11.92 13.58 4.62
C ASN A 315 -11.46 14.01 6.03
N ALA A 316 -12.26 13.72 7.05
CA ALA A 316 -11.91 13.96 8.44
C ALA A 316 -10.69 13.16 8.89
N PHE A 317 -10.61 11.86 8.53
CA PHE A 317 -9.45 11.01 8.79
C PHE A 317 -8.19 11.57 8.11
N ILE A 318 -8.26 11.88 6.81
CA ILE A 318 -7.13 12.45 6.06
C ILE A 318 -6.67 13.77 6.67
N ALA A 319 -7.62 14.66 7.02
CA ALA A 319 -7.30 15.95 7.60
C ALA A 319 -6.63 15.83 8.98
N ALA A 320 -7.14 14.96 9.86
CA ALA A 320 -6.54 14.70 11.17
C ALA A 320 -5.12 14.12 11.07
N MET A 321 -4.93 13.14 10.18
CA MET A 321 -3.62 12.53 9.94
C MET A 321 -2.61 13.55 9.37
N ASN A 322 -3.07 14.51 8.57
CA ASN A 322 -2.22 15.57 7.99
C ASN A 322 -2.11 16.85 8.85
N ASN A 323 -2.87 16.99 9.95
CA ASN A 323 -2.85 18.19 10.79
C ASN A 323 -1.48 18.37 11.47
N PRO A 324 -0.65 19.38 11.12
CA PRO A 324 0.68 19.52 11.72
C PRO A 324 0.65 19.89 13.21
N ASN A 325 -0.49 20.41 13.70
CA ASN A 325 -0.65 20.89 15.08
C ASN A 325 -1.08 19.80 16.07
N SER A 326 -1.39 18.60 15.58
CA SER A 326 -1.80 17.44 16.39
C SER A 326 -0.74 16.35 16.34
N LYS A 327 -0.50 15.71 17.49
CA LYS A 327 0.53 14.68 17.67
C LYS A 327 -0.02 13.26 17.67
N ALA A 328 -1.33 13.07 17.76
CA ALA A 328 -1.98 11.76 17.68
C ALA A 328 -3.41 11.88 17.15
N VAL A 329 -3.91 10.81 16.54
CA VAL A 329 -5.28 10.70 16.06
C VAL A 329 -5.96 9.53 16.78
N TRP A 330 -7.06 9.78 17.47
CA TRP A 330 -7.73 8.79 18.29
C TRP A 330 -9.18 8.58 17.84
N ALA A 331 -9.52 7.36 17.47
CA ALA A 331 -10.89 7.00 17.11
C ALA A 331 -11.82 7.04 18.32
N ILE A 332 -12.98 7.68 18.18
CA ILE A 332 -13.99 7.75 19.23
C ILE A 332 -14.72 6.42 19.43
N LYS A 333 -14.91 5.62 18.38
CA LYS A 333 -15.57 4.32 18.46
C LYS A 333 -15.13 3.42 17.31
N GLY A 334 -15.11 2.10 17.56
CA GLY A 334 -15.13 1.09 16.51
C GLY A 334 -16.56 0.87 16.00
N GLY A 335 -16.92 -0.38 15.71
CA GLY A 335 -18.26 -0.76 15.23
C GLY A 335 -18.22 -1.27 13.80
N ALA A 336 -18.76 -0.51 12.85
CA ALA A 336 -18.73 -0.86 11.44
C ALA A 336 -18.51 0.36 10.55
N GLY A 337 -17.92 0.12 9.38
CA GLY A 337 -17.85 1.10 8.29
C GLY A 337 -16.48 1.71 8.06
N ALA A 338 -15.46 1.40 8.86
CA ALA A 338 -14.09 1.87 8.63
C ALA A 338 -13.51 1.36 7.29
N THR A 339 -13.86 0.13 6.88
CA THR A 339 -13.46 -0.45 5.58
C THR A 339 -13.96 0.36 4.38
N ARG A 340 -15.04 1.14 4.54
CA ARG A 340 -15.62 1.98 3.48
C ARG A 340 -14.75 3.19 3.13
N LEU A 341 -13.81 3.56 4.00
CA LEU A 341 -12.89 4.67 3.79
C LEU A 341 -11.72 4.26 2.86
N LEU A 342 -11.31 2.98 2.92
CA LEU A 342 -10.07 2.50 2.31
C LEU A 342 -9.95 2.77 0.80
N PRO A 343 -11.00 2.57 -0.03
CA PRO A 343 -10.91 2.85 -1.48
C PRO A 343 -10.46 4.27 -1.81
N LYS A 344 -11.01 5.26 -1.09
CA LYS A 344 -10.65 6.67 -1.29
C LYS A 344 -9.26 6.96 -0.71
N LEU A 345 -8.87 6.32 0.39
CA LEU A 345 -7.53 6.50 0.99
C LEU A 345 -6.39 6.05 0.07
N LEU A 346 -6.57 5.05 -0.80
CA LEU A 346 -5.54 4.60 -1.76
C LEU A 346 -5.02 5.72 -2.67
N LYS A 347 -5.84 6.73 -2.92
CA LYS A 347 -5.48 7.90 -3.74
C LYS A 347 -4.59 8.90 -3.00
N TYR A 348 -4.52 8.84 -1.67
CA TYR A 348 -3.80 9.82 -0.87
C TYR A 348 -2.40 9.31 -0.48
N PRO A 349 -1.38 10.19 -0.53
CA PRO A 349 -0.06 9.85 -0.02
C PRO A 349 -0.08 9.71 1.50
N ALA A 350 0.96 9.06 2.03
CA ALA A 350 1.20 9.04 3.46
C ALA A 350 1.39 10.48 4.01
N PRO A 351 0.91 10.77 5.23
CA PRO A 351 1.16 12.06 5.88
C PRO A 351 2.67 12.35 5.99
N LYS A 352 3.05 13.63 5.89
CA LYS A 352 4.47 14.03 6.01
C LYS A 352 5.02 13.85 7.43
N ILE A 353 4.16 13.96 8.43
CA ILE A 353 4.53 13.86 9.85
C ILE A 353 3.89 12.59 10.39
N ALA A 354 4.73 11.69 10.90
CA ALA A 354 4.28 10.47 11.53
C ALA A 354 3.62 10.76 12.87
N LYS A 355 2.43 10.18 13.07
CA LYS A 355 1.66 10.22 14.31
C LYS A 355 0.87 8.93 14.45
N PRO A 356 0.60 8.45 15.68
CA PRO A 356 -0.10 7.20 15.87
C PRO A 356 -1.60 7.39 15.64
N LEU A 357 -2.19 6.44 14.90
CA LEU A 357 -3.63 6.18 14.93
C LEU A 357 -3.94 5.28 16.13
N ILE A 358 -4.92 5.66 16.95
CA ILE A 358 -5.30 4.93 18.17
C ILE A 358 -6.75 4.43 18.06
N GLY A 359 -6.97 3.15 18.37
CA GLY A 359 -8.30 2.52 18.43
C GLY A 359 -8.20 1.00 18.32
N PHE A 360 -9.31 0.28 18.40
CA PHE A 360 -9.34 -1.19 18.26
C PHE A 360 -10.64 -1.63 17.57
N SER A 361 -10.89 -2.94 17.44
CA SER A 361 -12.08 -3.48 16.77
C SER A 361 -12.11 -3.09 15.27
N ASP A 362 -13.19 -2.48 14.77
CA ASP A 362 -13.32 -2.00 13.37
C ASP A 362 -12.18 -1.09 12.90
N ILE A 363 -11.51 -0.39 13.82
CA ILE A 363 -10.34 0.44 13.51
C ILE A 363 -9.17 -0.39 12.96
N THR A 364 -9.17 -1.72 13.15
CA THR A 364 -8.23 -2.66 12.53
C THR A 364 -8.13 -2.46 11.02
N ALA A 365 -9.24 -2.14 10.33
CA ALA A 365 -9.21 -1.84 8.90
C ALA A 365 -8.30 -0.65 8.58
N LEU A 366 -8.34 0.40 9.39
CA LEU A 366 -7.48 1.57 9.25
C LEU A 366 -6.06 1.30 9.75
N HIS A 367 -5.87 0.51 10.81
CA HIS A 367 -4.55 0.07 11.26
C HIS A 367 -3.80 -0.65 10.13
N ASN A 368 -4.44 -1.64 9.50
CA ASN A 368 -3.87 -2.36 8.37
C ASN A 368 -3.48 -1.39 7.25
N PHE A 369 -4.35 -0.43 6.93
CA PHE A 369 -4.06 0.58 5.92
C PHE A 369 -2.87 1.46 6.29
N VAL A 370 -2.87 2.10 7.47
CA VAL A 370 -1.79 3.03 7.85
C VAL A 370 -0.46 2.31 8.02
N ASN A 371 -0.45 1.07 8.53
CA ASN A 371 0.76 0.30 8.74
C ASN A 371 1.34 -0.25 7.43
N HIS A 372 0.51 -0.77 6.52
CA HIS A 372 1.00 -1.47 5.32
C HIS A 372 1.02 -0.59 4.06
N GLN A 373 0.12 0.39 3.93
CA GLN A 373 0.08 1.31 2.78
C GLN A 373 0.83 2.62 3.03
N TRP A 374 0.82 3.13 4.27
CA TRP A 374 1.51 4.39 4.62
C TRP A 374 2.77 4.19 5.46
N ARG A 375 3.04 2.95 5.94
CA ARG A 375 4.19 2.63 6.82
C ARG A 375 4.24 3.48 8.10
N MET A 376 3.07 3.95 8.53
CA MET A 376 2.90 4.78 9.71
C MET A 376 2.68 3.93 10.97
N PRO A 377 3.01 4.45 12.16
CA PRO A 377 2.74 3.77 13.40
C PRO A 377 1.26 3.81 13.75
N SER A 378 0.79 2.81 14.47
CA SER A 378 -0.53 2.84 15.10
C SER A 378 -0.55 2.04 16.39
N LEU A 379 -1.59 2.26 17.19
CA LEU A 379 -1.75 1.68 18.51
C LEU A 379 -3.13 1.02 18.59
N HIS A 380 -3.15 -0.31 18.59
CA HIS A 380 -4.36 -1.06 18.89
C HIS A 380 -4.66 -0.91 20.38
N ALA A 381 -5.67 -0.12 20.73
CA ALA A 381 -6.01 0.22 22.11
C ALA A 381 -7.45 0.69 22.24
N ILE A 382 -7.91 0.87 23.48
CA ILE A 382 -9.26 1.39 23.77
C ILE A 382 -9.58 2.68 22.99
N VAL A 383 -10.82 2.78 22.53
CA VAL A 383 -11.35 3.96 21.82
C VAL A 383 -11.69 5.10 22.78
N ALA A 384 -11.70 6.34 22.28
CA ALA A 384 -11.92 7.51 23.13
C ALA A 384 -13.37 7.62 23.66
N GLY A 385 -14.36 7.06 22.98
CA GLY A 385 -15.75 7.00 23.46
C GLY A 385 -16.00 5.89 24.47
N TYR A 386 -14.94 5.33 25.08
CA TYR A 386 -14.90 4.44 26.24
C TYR A 386 -16.08 3.46 26.40
N ASN A 387 -15.80 2.17 26.24
CA ASN A 387 -16.84 1.15 26.18
C ASN A 387 -17.33 0.69 27.57
N ARG A 388 -18.47 1.23 28.03
CA ARG A 388 -19.39 0.53 28.97
C ARG A 388 -20.07 -0.69 28.33
N GLU A 389 -19.82 -0.97 27.05
CA GLU A 389 -20.49 -2.05 26.30
C GLU A 389 -19.91 -3.45 26.57
N VAL A 390 -18.76 -3.56 27.28
CA VAL A 390 -18.13 -4.86 27.56
C VAL A 390 -18.80 -5.64 28.69
N ASP A 391 -19.51 -4.98 29.60
CA ASP A 391 -20.40 -5.68 30.54
C ASP A 391 -21.46 -4.73 31.10
N ARG A 392 -22.67 -4.76 30.52
CA ARG A 392 -23.83 -4.00 31.03
C ARG A 392 -24.26 -4.42 32.45
N LYS A 393 -23.66 -5.48 33.03
CA LYS A 393 -24.01 -6.04 34.34
C LYS A 393 -22.99 -5.76 35.46
N ILE A 394 -21.87 -5.07 35.20
CA ILE A 394 -20.94 -4.70 36.27
C ILE A 394 -21.32 -3.33 36.83
N ASP A 395 -21.86 -3.40 38.04
CA ASP A 395 -22.08 -2.31 38.98
C ASP A 395 -20.78 -1.49 39.20
N SER A 396 -20.92 -0.17 39.20
CA SER A 396 -20.05 0.88 39.79
C SER A 396 -18.49 0.73 39.86
N HIS A 397 -17.78 1.76 39.36
CA HIS A 397 -16.36 2.12 39.62
C HIS A 397 -15.22 1.63 38.69
N ILE A 398 -15.39 1.56 37.36
CA ILE A 398 -14.19 1.54 36.49
C ILE A 398 -13.67 2.98 36.30
N ASN A 399 -12.44 3.25 36.75
CA ASN A 399 -11.80 4.55 36.61
C ASN A 399 -11.28 4.74 35.17
N ILE A 400 -11.91 5.66 34.43
CA ILE A 400 -11.53 5.97 33.04
C ILE A 400 -10.08 6.47 32.92
N GLU A 401 -9.58 7.19 33.93
CA GLU A 401 -8.20 7.67 33.95
C GLU A 401 -7.23 6.49 34.03
N GLU A 402 -7.54 5.46 34.83
CA GLU A 402 -6.73 4.25 34.94
C GLU A 402 -6.68 3.47 33.61
N SER A 403 -7.83 3.29 32.96
CA SER A 403 -7.91 2.64 31.65
C SER A 403 -7.11 3.38 30.57
N LEU A 404 -7.18 4.71 30.56
CA LEU A 404 -6.45 5.55 29.60
C LEU A 404 -4.97 5.70 29.95
N LYS A 405 -4.59 5.56 31.22
CA LYS A 405 -3.23 5.80 31.70
C LYS A 405 -2.20 5.01 30.91
N THR A 406 -2.46 3.73 30.63
CA THR A 406 -1.50 2.89 29.87
C THR A 406 -1.28 3.42 28.46
N VAL A 407 -2.34 3.88 27.79
CA VAL A 407 -2.23 4.50 26.46
C VAL A 407 -1.43 5.79 26.55
N VAL A 408 -1.76 6.66 27.52
CA VAL A 408 -1.07 7.94 27.73
C VAL A 408 0.41 7.73 28.05
N ASP A 409 0.74 6.77 28.92
CA ASP A 409 2.12 6.43 29.26
C ASP A 409 2.90 6.03 28.01
N ILE A 410 2.31 5.23 27.11
CA ILE A 410 2.93 4.85 25.82
C ILE A 410 3.13 6.07 24.92
N LEU A 411 2.11 6.93 24.79
CA LEU A 411 2.21 8.14 23.96
C LEU A 411 3.28 9.11 24.43
N LYS A 412 3.51 9.21 25.75
CA LYS A 412 4.55 10.05 26.36
C LYS A 412 5.92 9.37 26.48
N SER A 413 6.00 8.06 26.21
CA SER A 413 7.25 7.31 26.36
C SER A 413 8.28 7.73 25.32
N ASP A 414 9.55 7.75 25.72
CA ASP A 414 10.65 7.86 24.78
C ASP A 414 10.82 6.55 23.99
N HIS A 415 11.50 6.65 22.85
CA HIS A 415 11.70 5.60 21.85
C HIS A 415 12.59 4.41 22.32
N ASN A 416 12.77 4.25 23.64
CA ASN A 416 13.58 3.20 24.27
C ASN A 416 12.77 2.34 25.25
N LYS A 417 11.53 2.70 25.58
CA LYS A 417 10.71 1.89 26.48
C LYS A 417 10.31 0.58 25.80
N THR A 418 10.51 -0.53 26.51
CA THR A 418 10.02 -1.85 26.11
C THR A 418 8.79 -2.22 26.93
N LEU A 419 7.67 -2.46 26.25
CA LEU A 419 6.48 -3.04 26.85
C LEU A 419 6.67 -4.54 26.96
N ILE A 420 6.31 -5.13 28.11
CA ILE A 420 6.45 -6.56 28.35
C ILE A 420 5.07 -7.12 28.67
N TYR A 421 4.61 -8.04 27.83
CA TYR A 421 3.38 -8.81 28.03
C TYR A 421 3.78 -10.22 28.42
N GLN A 422 3.52 -10.55 29.68
CA GLN A 422 3.87 -11.83 30.27
C GLN A 422 2.84 -12.91 29.90
N ASP A 423 3.15 -14.15 30.28
CA ASP A 423 2.22 -15.29 30.27
C ASP A 423 1.69 -15.69 28.88
N LEU A 424 2.55 -15.61 27.87
CA LEU A 424 2.26 -16.24 26.58
C LEU A 424 2.26 -17.76 26.74
N THR A 425 1.11 -18.37 26.44
CA THR A 425 0.95 -19.83 26.52
C THR A 425 1.12 -20.44 25.13
N PRO A 426 2.09 -21.34 24.90
CA PRO A 426 2.20 -22.03 23.61
C PRO A 426 1.02 -23.00 23.42
N ILE A 427 0.37 -22.96 22.25
CA ILE A 427 -0.80 -23.81 21.94
C ILE A 427 -0.39 -25.04 21.12
N ASN A 428 0.55 -24.88 20.17
CA ASN A 428 1.01 -25.96 19.31
C ASN A 428 2.49 -26.32 19.55
N LYS A 429 2.91 -27.45 18.96
CA LYS A 429 4.29 -27.98 19.10
C LYS A 429 5.35 -26.97 18.61
N LEU A 430 5.05 -26.23 17.54
CA LEU A 430 5.95 -25.22 16.99
C LEU A 430 6.23 -24.10 18.01
N ALA A 431 5.18 -23.59 18.67
CA ALA A 431 5.32 -22.59 19.73
C ALA A 431 6.16 -23.08 20.92
N MET A 432 6.03 -24.34 21.32
CA MET A 432 6.83 -24.91 22.42
C MET A 432 8.34 -24.97 22.11
N GLN A 433 8.70 -25.05 20.82
CA GLN A 433 10.08 -25.14 20.34
C GLN A 433 10.72 -23.77 20.10
N VAL A 434 9.93 -22.68 20.14
CA VAL A 434 10.45 -21.32 19.99
C VAL A 434 11.46 -21.02 21.09
N LYS A 435 12.65 -20.57 20.67
CA LYS A 435 13.65 -19.99 21.58
C LYS A 435 13.54 -18.47 21.59
N ASN A 436 13.46 -17.89 20.40
CA ASN A 436 13.36 -16.47 20.16
C ASN A 436 12.71 -16.22 18.80
N ILE A 437 11.82 -15.25 18.71
CA ILE A 437 11.32 -14.66 17.45
C ILE A 437 11.54 -13.16 17.56
N ASN A 438 12.13 -12.53 16.54
CA ASN A 438 12.19 -11.08 16.41
C ASN A 438 11.53 -10.66 15.09
N SER A 439 10.48 -9.85 15.17
CA SER A 439 9.61 -9.57 14.05
C SER A 439 8.76 -8.33 14.33
N SER A 440 7.94 -7.89 13.37
CA SER A 440 7.03 -6.75 13.58
C SER A 440 5.63 -7.18 13.96
N LEU A 441 4.95 -6.42 14.82
CA LEU A 441 3.55 -6.67 15.15
C LEU A 441 2.60 -6.13 14.09
N SER A 442 1.62 -6.95 13.71
CA SER A 442 0.49 -6.56 12.86
C SER A 442 -0.78 -7.30 13.31
N GLY A 443 -1.95 -6.82 12.92
CA GLY A 443 -3.23 -7.48 13.16
C GLY A 443 -4.22 -6.63 13.97
N GLY A 444 -5.03 -7.29 14.80
CA GLY A 444 -6.16 -6.68 15.51
C GLY A 444 -7.39 -7.58 15.49
N ASN A 445 -8.53 -7.04 15.10
CA ASN A 445 -9.76 -7.83 15.00
C ASN A 445 -9.70 -8.87 13.86
N LEU A 446 -9.91 -10.14 14.19
CA LEU A 446 -9.81 -11.27 13.26
C LEU A 446 -10.80 -11.15 12.10
N THR A 447 -12.06 -10.81 12.36
CA THR A 447 -13.07 -10.63 11.30
C THR A 447 -12.63 -9.58 10.28
N LEU A 448 -11.99 -8.49 10.71
CA LEU A 448 -11.46 -7.46 9.80
C LEU A 448 -10.18 -7.90 9.07
N VAL A 449 -9.32 -8.69 9.71
CA VAL A 449 -8.16 -9.32 9.04
C VAL A 449 -8.65 -10.26 7.93
N GLN A 450 -9.61 -11.13 8.24
CA GLN A 450 -10.22 -12.06 7.28
C GLN A 450 -10.93 -11.32 6.13
N SER A 451 -11.65 -10.25 6.43
CA SER A 451 -12.36 -9.43 5.42
C SER A 451 -11.41 -8.73 4.42
N SER A 452 -10.12 -8.63 4.73
CA SER A 452 -9.12 -8.04 3.83
C SER A 452 -8.57 -9.02 2.80
N LEU A 453 -8.80 -10.33 2.97
CA LEU A 453 -8.25 -11.37 2.11
C LEU A 453 -8.68 -11.21 0.65
N ASP A 454 -7.73 -11.39 -0.26
CA ASP A 454 -7.89 -11.24 -1.72
C ASP A 454 -8.42 -9.86 -2.15
N THR A 455 -8.19 -8.83 -1.32
CA THR A 455 -8.46 -7.44 -1.66
C THR A 455 -7.17 -6.65 -1.79
N PRO A 456 -7.18 -5.48 -2.46
CA PRO A 456 -6.09 -4.50 -2.42
C PRO A 456 -5.62 -4.07 -1.02
N PHE A 457 -6.41 -4.37 0.02
CA PHE A 457 -6.15 -4.02 1.41
C PHE A 457 -5.55 -5.17 2.23
N GLN A 458 -5.37 -6.35 1.64
CA GLN A 458 -4.72 -7.47 2.31
C GLN A 458 -3.32 -7.05 2.79
N ALA A 459 -3.07 -7.19 4.09
CA ALA A 459 -1.75 -6.92 4.64
C ALA A 459 -0.72 -7.94 4.13
N ASN A 460 0.47 -7.48 3.77
CA ASN A 460 1.63 -8.37 3.67
C ASN A 460 2.17 -8.60 5.08
N LEU A 461 2.00 -9.83 5.59
CA LEU A 461 2.41 -10.23 6.92
C LEU A 461 3.69 -11.08 6.94
N GLU A 462 4.41 -11.18 5.82
CA GLU A 462 5.74 -11.77 5.79
C GLU A 462 6.65 -11.06 6.81
N ASN A 463 7.40 -11.82 7.61
CA ASN A 463 8.22 -11.32 8.70
C ASN A 463 7.42 -10.50 9.75
N ASN A 464 6.19 -10.89 10.05
CA ASN A 464 5.38 -10.32 11.14
C ASN A 464 4.94 -11.37 12.18
N ILE A 465 4.73 -10.91 13.41
CA ILE A 465 3.92 -11.59 14.42
C ILE A 465 2.50 -11.06 14.27
N LEU A 466 1.56 -11.96 13.96
CA LEU A 466 0.15 -11.64 13.80
C LEU A 466 -0.57 -11.73 15.16
N ILE A 467 -1.10 -10.62 15.65
CA ILE A 467 -2.01 -10.61 16.80
C ILE A 467 -3.46 -10.62 16.32
N ILE A 468 -4.29 -11.52 16.84
CA ILE A 468 -5.72 -11.59 16.50
C ILE A 468 -6.60 -11.79 17.72
N GLU A 469 -7.70 -11.05 17.75
CA GLU A 469 -8.75 -11.09 18.77
C GLU A 469 -10.12 -10.96 18.10
N ASP A 470 -11.20 -11.41 18.74
CA ASP A 470 -12.54 -11.20 18.18
C ASP A 470 -13.67 -11.20 19.23
N ILE A 471 -14.83 -10.68 18.84
CA ILE A 471 -16.03 -10.64 19.68
C ILE A 471 -17.30 -10.98 18.89
N GLY A 472 -18.25 -11.65 19.54
CA GLY A 472 -19.61 -11.83 19.03
C GLY A 472 -19.78 -13.00 18.06
N ASN A 473 -18.69 -13.66 17.65
CA ASN A 473 -18.73 -14.86 16.83
C ASN A 473 -19.07 -16.10 17.69
N SER A 474 -20.01 -16.91 17.23
CA SER A 474 -20.19 -18.28 17.74
C SER A 474 -19.00 -19.17 17.37
N ALA A 475 -18.80 -20.28 18.07
CA ALA A 475 -17.70 -21.21 17.78
C ALA A 475 -17.66 -21.67 16.31
N HIS A 476 -18.81 -21.97 15.70
CA HIS A 476 -18.87 -22.37 14.28
C HIS A 476 -18.57 -21.22 13.31
N GLN A 477 -18.91 -19.98 13.65
CA GLN A 477 -18.53 -18.81 12.85
C GLN A 477 -17.03 -18.56 12.95
N LEU A 478 -16.48 -18.63 14.17
CA LEU A 478 -15.04 -18.49 14.42
C LEU A 478 -14.24 -19.56 13.66
N GLU A 479 -14.70 -20.81 13.69
CA GLU A 479 -14.04 -21.91 12.97
C GLU A 479 -13.98 -21.64 11.46
N ARG A 480 -15.07 -21.15 10.85
CA ARG A 480 -15.09 -20.78 9.42
C ARG A 480 -14.12 -19.65 9.11
N ILE A 481 -14.04 -18.64 9.98
CA ILE A 481 -13.14 -17.49 9.80
C ILE A 481 -11.68 -17.95 9.89
N LEU A 482 -11.33 -18.78 10.87
CA LEU A 482 -9.99 -19.32 11.06
C LEU A 482 -9.60 -20.31 9.95
N ASP A 483 -10.52 -21.15 9.48
CA ASP A 483 -10.31 -22.02 8.33
C ASP A 483 -10.04 -21.22 7.06
N ASN A 484 -10.77 -20.11 6.84
CA ASN A 484 -10.50 -19.22 5.72
C ASN A 484 -9.10 -18.61 5.80
N LEU A 485 -8.66 -18.21 7.01
CA LEU A 485 -7.29 -17.77 7.25
C LEU A 485 -6.26 -18.87 6.93
N ARG A 486 -6.51 -20.11 7.40
CA ARG A 486 -5.64 -21.28 7.18
C ARG A 486 -5.49 -21.63 5.70
N TYR A 487 -6.56 -21.52 4.91
CA TYR A 487 -6.53 -21.83 3.49
C TYR A 487 -6.01 -20.67 2.63
N SER A 488 -5.95 -19.47 3.19
CA SER A 488 -5.38 -18.31 2.52
C SER A 488 -3.84 -18.34 2.51
N GLN A 489 -3.24 -17.54 1.63
CA GLN A 489 -1.80 -17.32 1.61
C GLN A 489 -1.33 -16.32 2.68
N LEU A 490 -2.24 -15.76 3.50
CA LEU A 490 -1.92 -14.67 4.43
C LEU A 490 -0.89 -15.08 5.49
N LEU A 491 -0.92 -16.36 5.92
CA LEU A 491 0.00 -16.87 6.94
C LEU A 491 1.38 -17.23 6.36
N ASN A 492 1.60 -17.13 5.05
CA ASN A 492 2.89 -17.39 4.44
C ASN A 492 3.91 -16.33 4.91
N GLY A 493 4.98 -16.80 5.57
CA GLY A 493 6.01 -15.93 6.14
C GLY A 493 5.62 -15.24 7.45
N VAL A 494 4.47 -15.58 8.06
CA VAL A 494 4.15 -15.14 9.43
C VAL A 494 5.03 -15.92 10.41
N GLU A 495 5.69 -15.20 11.31
CA GLU A 495 6.68 -15.76 12.25
C GLU A 495 6.02 -16.37 13.50
N ALA A 496 4.90 -15.78 13.94
CA ALA A 496 4.04 -16.33 14.99
C ALA A 496 2.63 -15.74 14.91
N VAL A 497 1.67 -16.47 15.47
CA VAL A 497 0.33 -15.96 15.75
C VAL A 497 0.13 -15.88 17.26
N ILE A 498 -0.38 -14.75 17.75
CA ILE A 498 -0.80 -14.57 19.14
C ILE A 498 -2.32 -14.39 19.15
N LEU A 499 -3.00 -15.35 19.77
CA LEU A 499 -4.43 -15.35 20.01
C LEU A 499 -4.73 -14.54 21.27
N GLY A 500 -5.40 -13.41 21.11
CA GLY A 500 -5.93 -12.59 22.19
C GLY A 500 -7.22 -13.15 22.76
N GLU A 501 -8.14 -12.26 23.12
CA GLU A 501 -9.45 -12.64 23.63
C GLU A 501 -10.45 -12.93 22.52
N PHE A 502 -11.21 -14.02 22.70
CA PHE A 502 -12.32 -14.43 21.83
C PHE A 502 -13.57 -14.51 22.68
N ILE A 503 -14.42 -13.49 22.60
CA ILE A 503 -15.55 -13.30 23.54
C ILE A 503 -16.88 -13.53 22.84
N GLN A 504 -17.76 -14.29 23.49
CA GLN A 504 -19.15 -14.47 23.05
C GLN A 504 -20.13 -13.89 24.08
N THR A 505 -21.23 -13.32 23.60
CA THR A 505 -22.28 -12.66 24.41
C THR A 505 -23.42 -13.60 24.81
N SER A 506 -23.14 -14.87 25.10
CA SER A 506 -24.15 -15.90 25.41
C SER A 506 -24.40 -16.09 26.92
N ALA A 507 -25.57 -16.65 27.25
CA ALA A 507 -26.02 -16.89 28.63
C ALA A 507 -25.32 -18.09 29.33
N ASP A 508 -24.95 -19.13 28.58
CA ASP A 508 -24.15 -20.26 29.10
C ASP A 508 -22.67 -20.03 28.78
N LYS A 509 -21.92 -19.52 29.76
CA LYS A 509 -20.53 -19.07 29.58
C LYS A 509 -19.53 -20.23 29.47
N LYS A 510 -19.75 -21.36 30.16
CA LYS A 510 -18.72 -22.42 30.26
C LYS A 510 -18.66 -23.27 28.99
N VAL A 511 -19.79 -23.83 28.56
CA VAL A 511 -19.86 -24.69 27.36
C VAL A 511 -19.32 -23.94 26.15
N VAL A 512 -19.72 -22.68 26.01
CA VAL A 512 -19.27 -21.81 24.93
C VAL A 512 -17.76 -21.55 24.98
N THR A 513 -17.20 -21.30 26.15
CA THR A 513 -15.74 -21.11 26.31
C THR A 513 -14.98 -22.38 25.91
N ASP A 514 -15.47 -23.56 26.30
CA ASP A 514 -14.86 -24.85 25.94
C ASP A 514 -14.89 -25.06 24.41
N MET A 515 -16.01 -24.72 23.74
CA MET A 515 -16.12 -24.79 22.28
C MET A 515 -15.18 -23.81 21.56
N ILE A 516 -15.06 -22.58 22.05
CA ILE A 516 -14.12 -21.59 21.48
C ILE A 516 -12.68 -22.09 21.64
N ASN A 517 -12.29 -22.56 22.82
CA ASN A 517 -10.95 -23.09 23.04
C ASN A 517 -10.65 -24.30 22.13
N LEU A 518 -11.62 -25.19 21.91
CA LEU A 518 -11.48 -26.30 20.96
C LEU A 518 -11.20 -25.80 19.54
N VAL A 519 -11.94 -24.80 19.07
CA VAL A 519 -11.75 -24.21 17.74
C VAL A 519 -10.37 -23.55 17.60
N LEU A 520 -9.93 -22.80 18.62
CA LEU A 520 -8.60 -22.18 18.64
C LEU A 520 -7.47 -23.23 18.63
N GLN A 521 -7.63 -24.34 19.37
CA GLN A 521 -6.70 -25.45 19.36
C GLN A 521 -6.63 -26.11 17.97
N ARG A 522 -7.78 -26.39 17.35
CA ARG A 522 -7.85 -26.96 15.99
C ARG A 522 -7.16 -26.07 14.95
N PHE A 523 -7.33 -24.76 15.06
CA PHE A 523 -6.61 -23.81 14.21
C PHE A 523 -5.09 -23.91 14.43
N ALA A 524 -4.63 -23.87 15.68
CA ALA A 524 -3.22 -23.94 16.02
C ALA A 524 -2.54 -25.25 15.56
N ASP A 525 -3.26 -26.37 15.63
CA ASP A 525 -2.78 -27.67 15.14
C ASP A 525 -2.77 -27.76 13.61
N GLY A 526 -3.59 -26.94 12.94
CA GLY A 526 -3.76 -26.94 11.49
C GLY A 526 -2.86 -25.98 10.71
N VAL A 527 -2.03 -25.17 11.39
CA VAL A 527 -1.14 -24.18 10.74
C VAL A 527 0.33 -24.50 10.98
N ASN A 528 1.17 -24.20 9.98
CA ASN A 528 2.62 -24.37 10.08
C ASN A 528 3.32 -23.12 10.63
N VAL A 529 2.77 -22.54 11.70
CA VAL A 529 3.27 -21.32 12.34
C VAL A 529 3.18 -21.50 13.87
N PRO A 530 4.16 -21.04 14.67
CA PRO A 530 4.04 -20.98 16.13
C PRO A 530 2.79 -20.22 16.57
N VAL A 531 1.92 -20.85 17.36
CA VAL A 531 0.71 -20.20 17.90
C VAL A 531 0.76 -20.12 19.42
N PHE A 532 0.61 -18.90 19.93
CA PHE A 532 0.53 -18.58 21.35
C PHE A 532 -0.85 -18.04 21.74
N LYS A 533 -1.22 -18.17 23.00
CA LYS A 533 -2.33 -17.46 23.63
C LYS A 533 -1.79 -16.36 24.53
N GLY A 534 -2.34 -15.15 24.43
CA GLY A 534 -2.00 -14.00 25.27
C GLY A 534 -3.25 -13.20 25.63
N VAL A 535 -3.88 -13.51 26.77
CA VAL A 535 -5.18 -12.95 27.19
C VAL A 535 -5.01 -11.58 27.85
N PHE A 536 -4.36 -10.66 27.12
CA PHE A 536 -4.06 -9.30 27.57
C PHE A 536 -4.58 -8.23 26.58
N PHE A 537 -5.22 -8.62 25.48
CA PHE A 537 -5.82 -7.70 24.51
C PHE A 537 -7.08 -8.28 23.88
N GLY A 538 -8.03 -7.41 23.55
CA GLY A 538 -9.30 -7.75 22.93
C GLY A 538 -10.47 -6.96 23.50
N HIS A 539 -11.64 -7.57 23.52
CA HIS A 539 -12.89 -6.91 23.91
C HIS A 539 -13.31 -7.18 25.37
N SER A 540 -12.45 -7.67 26.25
CA SER A 540 -12.79 -7.76 27.69
C SER A 540 -12.42 -6.47 28.44
N ARG A 541 -12.47 -6.53 29.78
CA ARG A 541 -11.97 -5.47 30.66
C ARG A 541 -10.48 -5.20 30.44
N LEU A 542 -9.70 -6.21 30.06
CA LEU A 542 -8.26 -6.08 29.83
C LEU A 542 -7.98 -5.86 28.34
N ASN A 543 -7.72 -4.60 27.98
CA ASN A 543 -7.23 -4.24 26.66
C ASN A 543 -5.91 -3.47 26.79
N HIS A 544 -4.82 -4.23 26.94
CA HIS A 544 -3.49 -3.64 26.96
C HIS A 544 -3.15 -3.12 25.55
N PRO A 545 -2.73 -1.84 25.43
CA PRO A 545 -2.41 -1.25 24.13
C PRO A 545 -1.29 -2.02 23.43
N MET A 546 -1.44 -2.27 22.13
CA MET A 546 -0.47 -2.96 21.27
C MET A 546 0.06 -2.02 20.19
N PRO A 547 1.33 -1.60 20.28
CA PRO A 547 1.98 -0.85 19.20
C PRO A 547 2.12 -1.74 17.95
N LEU A 548 1.39 -1.39 16.89
CA LEU A 548 1.45 -2.09 15.60
C LEU A 548 2.53 -1.49 14.72
N ASN A 549 2.93 -2.23 13.69
CA ASN A 549 4.06 -1.95 12.82
C ASN A 549 5.37 -1.69 13.60
N THR A 550 5.48 -2.28 14.78
CA THR A 550 6.54 -2.04 15.76
C THR A 550 7.32 -3.32 16.00
N GLU A 551 8.62 -3.21 16.26
CA GLU A 551 9.49 -4.36 16.52
C GLU A 551 9.13 -5.02 17.84
N ALA A 552 8.98 -6.35 17.79
CA ALA A 552 8.58 -7.17 18.91
C ALA A 552 9.34 -8.49 18.94
N LYS A 553 9.53 -8.98 20.16
CA LYS A 553 10.30 -10.19 20.44
C LYS A 553 9.47 -11.15 21.28
N ILE A 554 9.35 -12.40 20.84
CA ILE A 554 8.84 -13.48 21.70
C ILE A 554 10.05 -14.20 22.28
N VAL A 555 10.16 -14.24 23.61
CA VAL A 555 11.27 -14.88 24.32
C VAL A 555 10.77 -15.88 25.34
N LYS A 556 11.53 -16.97 25.52
CA LYS A 556 11.34 -17.93 26.60
C LYS A 556 12.31 -17.63 27.73
N GLU A 557 11.82 -17.21 28.89
CA GLU A 557 12.60 -16.87 30.08
C GLU A 557 12.01 -17.59 31.29
N GLY A 558 12.82 -18.31 32.07
CA GLY A 558 12.33 -18.99 33.28
C GLY A 558 11.25 -20.06 33.06
N GLY A 559 11.08 -20.56 31.82
CA GLY A 559 10.06 -21.55 31.47
C GLY A 559 8.75 -20.97 30.95
N SER A 560 8.53 -19.65 31.04
CA SER A 560 7.40 -18.94 30.47
C SER A 560 7.79 -18.16 29.20
N PHE A 561 6.81 -17.86 28.35
CA PHE A 561 7.03 -17.00 27.19
C PHE A 561 6.51 -15.58 27.48
N SER A 562 7.19 -14.58 26.95
CA SER A 562 6.75 -13.18 26.99
C SER A 562 6.89 -12.51 25.63
N LEU A 563 6.02 -11.55 25.35
CA LEU A 563 6.13 -10.63 24.23
C LEU A 563 6.78 -9.33 24.72
N LYS A 564 7.87 -8.91 24.09
CA LYS A 564 8.56 -7.65 24.37
C LYS A 564 8.43 -6.73 23.16
N VAL A 565 7.78 -5.59 23.30
CA VAL A 565 7.53 -4.64 22.20
C VAL A 565 8.30 -3.36 22.45
N LYS A 566 9.22 -3.02 21.56
CA LYS A 566 10.06 -1.83 21.71
C LYS A 566 9.35 -0.63 21.09
N ILE A 567 8.89 0.31 21.91
CA ILE A 567 8.30 1.57 21.43
C ILE A 567 9.40 2.31 20.66
N LYS A 568 9.18 2.52 19.36
CA LYS A 568 10.14 3.16 18.45
C LYS A 568 9.88 4.63 18.30
#